data_AF-A0A7W6E8S9-F1
#
_entry.id   AF-A0A7W6E8S9-F1
#
_cell.length_a   1.000
_cell.length_b   1.000
_cell.length_c   1.000
_cell.angle_alpha   90.00
_cell.angle_beta   90.00
_cell.angle_gamma   90.00
#
_symmetry.space_group_name_H-M   'P 1'
#
loop_
_entity.id
_entity.type
_entity.pdbx_description
1 polymer ?
#
loop_
_entity_poly.entity_id
_entity_poly.type
_entity_poly.pdbx_seq_one_letter_code
_entity_poly.pdbx_strand_id
1 'polypeptide(L)'
;MAKQRYVVVPGILFVAGAPVPADGKVMLTLEEARYDLGLARIYLDGTQPPPVAPVEPVRGADVLLLTRGAVTPVSAEPFTLALEVDRD
;
A
#
# COMPACT_ATOMS: atom_id res chain seq x y z
N MET A 1 -5.28 8.03 24.28
CA MET A 1 -6.04 6.94 23.62
C MET A 1 -5.29 5.64 23.78
N ALA A 2 -5.99 4.50 23.92
CA ALA A 2 -5.34 3.20 24.05
C ALA A 2 -4.77 2.73 22.70
N LYS A 3 -3.55 2.17 22.71
CA LYS A 3 -2.95 1.54 21.54
C LYS A 3 -3.34 0.07 21.46
N GLN A 4 -3.56 -0.42 20.24
CA GLN A 4 -3.83 -1.80 19.91
C GLN A 4 -2.73 -2.33 19.00
N ARG A 5 -2.56 -3.65 19.03
CA ARG A 5 -1.57 -4.33 18.19
C ARG A 5 -2.21 -4.71 16.86
N TYR A 6 -1.59 -4.27 15.79
CA TYR A 6 -1.98 -4.61 14.43
C TYR A 6 -0.88 -5.42 13.75
N VAL A 7 -1.30 -6.33 12.87
CA VAL A 7 -0.42 -7.07 11.98
C VAL A 7 -0.45 -6.42 10.61
N VAL A 8 0.72 -6.22 10.04
CA VAL A 8 0.91 -5.60 8.74
C VAL A 8 0.87 -6.66 7.65
N VAL A 9 0.17 -6.38 6.55
CA VAL A 9 0.15 -7.27 5.38
C VAL A 9 1.54 -7.33 4.74
N PRO A 10 2.05 -8.51 4.33
CA PRO A 10 3.36 -8.62 3.69
C PRO A 10 3.51 -7.70 2.47
N GLY A 11 4.69 -7.09 2.33
CA GLY A 11 5.01 -6.16 1.24
C GLY A 11 4.74 -4.68 1.55
N ILE A 12 4.09 -4.36 2.67
CA ILE A 12 3.93 -2.98 3.14
C ILE A 12 5.16 -2.55 3.95
N LEU A 13 5.79 -1.44 3.55
CA LEU A 13 7.02 -0.92 4.16
C LEU A 13 6.79 0.18 5.21
N PHE A 14 5.66 0.89 5.13
CA PHE A 14 5.33 2.02 6.02
C PHE A 14 3.85 1.99 6.41
N VAL A 15 3.55 2.27 7.68
CA VAL A 15 2.20 2.36 8.25
C VAL A 15 2.18 3.55 9.22
N ALA A 16 1.11 4.35 9.21
CA ALA A 16 0.98 5.54 10.06
C ALA A 16 2.19 6.50 10.04
N GLY A 17 2.87 6.62 8.89
CA GLY A 17 4.06 7.47 8.72
C GLY A 17 5.37 6.91 9.30
N ALA A 18 5.36 5.68 9.83
CA ALA A 18 6.54 5.02 10.39
C ALA A 18 6.91 3.75 9.59
N PRO A 19 8.19 3.36 9.53
CA PRO A 19 8.61 2.11 8.90
C PRO A 19 8.07 0.90 9.67
N VAL A 20 7.71 -0.15 8.93
CA VAL A 20 7.19 -1.41 9.49
C VAL A 20 8.34 -2.20 10.15
N PRO A 21 8.19 -2.63 11.41
CA PRO A 21 9.20 -3.46 12.08
C PRO A 21 9.36 -4.83 11.42
N ALA A 22 10.50 -5.48 11.65
CA ALA A 22 10.83 -6.77 11.03
C ALA A 22 9.86 -7.91 11.40
N ASP A 23 9.17 -7.81 12.54
CA ASP A 23 8.16 -8.78 12.96
C ASP A 23 6.77 -8.52 12.35
N GLY A 24 6.62 -7.44 11.56
CA GLY A 24 5.39 -7.06 10.90
C GLY A 24 4.29 -6.59 11.87
N LYS A 25 4.61 -6.20 13.10
CA LYS A 25 3.63 -5.79 14.11
C LYS A 25 3.82 -4.33 14.51
N VAL A 26 2.71 -3.61 14.63
CA VAL A 26 2.72 -2.18 15.00
C VAL A 26 1.72 -1.88 16.12
N MET A 27 2.06 -0.92 16.97
CA MET A 27 1.22 -0.46 18.07
C MET A 27 0.62 0.91 17.72
N LEU A 28 -0.67 0.93 17.39
CA LEU A 28 -1.37 2.13 16.90
C LEU A 28 -2.65 2.36 17.70
N THR A 29 -3.01 3.62 17.88
CA THR A 29 -4.38 4.01 18.25
C THR A 29 -5.31 3.76 17.07
N LEU A 30 -6.62 3.69 17.33
CA LEU A 30 -7.61 3.54 16.27
C LEU A 30 -7.54 4.69 15.23
N GLU A 31 -7.22 5.90 15.68
CA GLU A 31 -7.08 7.07 14.82
C GLU A 31 -5.88 6.94 13.86
N GLU A 32 -4.70 6.59 14.39
CA GLU A 32 -3.50 6.32 13.59
C GLU A 32 -3.73 5.16 12.59
N ALA A 33 -4.48 4.12 12.99
CA ALA A 33 -4.75 2.94 12.18
C ALA A 33 -5.83 3.14 11.11
N ARG A 34 -6.71 4.15 11.24
CA ARG A 34 -7.94 4.27 10.45
C ARG A 34 -7.72 4.25 8.95
N TYR A 35 -6.69 4.98 8.49
CA TYR A 35 -6.37 5.06 7.07
C TYR A 35 -5.84 3.73 6.53
N ASP A 36 -4.90 3.11 7.23
CA ASP A 36 -4.28 1.85 6.82
C ASP A 36 -5.23 0.65 6.92
N LEU A 37 -6.16 0.67 7.88
CA LEU A 37 -7.28 -0.29 7.96
C LEU A 37 -8.22 -0.15 6.75
N GLY A 38 -8.57 1.08 6.37
CA GLY A 38 -9.41 1.33 5.20
C GLY A 38 -8.77 0.92 3.87
N LEU A 39 -7.44 0.81 3.82
CA LEU A 39 -6.68 0.30 2.68
C LEU A 39 -6.33 -1.19 2.79
N ALA A 40 -6.82 -1.89 3.83
CA ALA A 40 -6.49 -3.28 4.12
C ALA A 40 -4.97 -3.56 4.21
N ARG A 41 -4.17 -2.56 4.62
CA ARG A 41 -2.71 -2.69 4.78
C ARG A 41 -2.32 -3.31 6.12
N ILE A 42 -3.22 -3.22 7.10
CA ILE A 42 -3.08 -3.78 8.44
C ILE A 42 -4.40 -4.42 8.89
N TYR A 43 -4.32 -5.31 9.88
CA TYR A 43 -5.49 -5.91 10.54
C TYR A 43 -5.20 -6.11 12.03
N LEU A 44 -6.26 -6.23 12.84
CA LEU A 44 -6.11 -6.35 14.29
C LEU A 44 -5.47 -7.71 14.64
N ASP A 45 -4.47 -7.72 15.50
CA ASP A 45 -3.84 -8.98 15.92
C ASP A 45 -4.87 -9.88 16.63
N GLY A 46 -4.94 -11.14 16.21
CA GLY A 46 -5.96 -12.10 16.64
C GLY A 46 -7.22 -12.13 15.76
N THR A 47 -7.32 -11.29 14.74
CA THR A 47 -8.36 -11.37 13.71
C THR A 47 -7.86 -12.06 12.45
N GLN A 48 -8.78 -12.60 11.65
CA GLN A 48 -8.44 -13.18 10.36
C GLN A 48 -7.92 -12.07 9.42
N PRO A 49 -6.82 -12.29 8.69
CA PRO A 49 -6.34 -11.34 7.71
C PRO A 49 -7.45 -11.02 6.70
N PRO A 50 -7.56 -9.76 6.25
CA PRO A 50 -8.54 -9.39 5.25
C PRO A 50 -8.32 -10.26 4.00
N PRO A 51 -9.41 -10.69 3.34
CA PRO A 51 -9.28 -11.46 2.12
C PRO A 51 -8.50 -10.64 1.10
N VAL A 52 -7.28 -11.08 0.79
CA VAL A 52 -6.50 -10.53 -0.32
C VAL A 52 -7.21 -11.00 -1.58
N ALA A 53 -8.02 -10.14 -2.18
CA ALA A 53 -8.58 -10.44 -3.49
C ALA A 53 -7.40 -10.69 -4.44
N PRO A 54 -7.33 -11.87 -5.10
CA PRO A 54 -6.33 -12.09 -6.12
C PRO A 54 -6.47 -10.99 -7.16
N VAL A 55 -5.45 -10.16 -7.32
CA VAL A 55 -5.38 -9.27 -8.48
C VAL A 55 -5.06 -10.19 -9.65
N GLU A 56 -5.99 -10.32 -10.60
CA GLU A 56 -5.70 -11.10 -11.81
C GLU A 56 -4.42 -10.55 -12.46
N PRO A 57 -3.43 -11.39 -12.75
CA PRO A 57 -2.23 -10.94 -13.44
C PRO A 57 -2.64 -10.41 -14.81
N VAL A 58 -2.47 -9.11 -15.02
CA VAL A 58 -2.77 -8.51 -16.33
C VAL A 58 -1.72 -9.02 -17.32
N ARG A 59 -2.14 -9.85 -18.28
CA ARG A 59 -1.26 -10.32 -19.36
C ARG A 59 -0.82 -9.14 -20.22
N GLY A 60 0.49 -8.95 -20.35
CA GLY A 60 1.09 -7.91 -21.21
C GLY A 60 1.42 -6.60 -20.51
N ALA A 61 1.35 -6.53 -19.17
CA ALA A 61 1.81 -5.38 -18.41
C ALA A 61 3.23 -5.63 -17.86
N ASP A 62 4.18 -4.76 -18.22
CA ASP A 62 5.54 -4.80 -17.66
C ASP A 62 5.60 -4.19 -16.25
N VAL A 63 4.64 -3.31 -15.91
CA VAL A 63 4.55 -2.62 -14.62
C VAL A 63 3.07 -2.51 -14.20
N LEU A 64 2.80 -2.80 -12.93
CA LEU A 64 1.49 -2.56 -12.31
C LEU A 64 1.56 -1.28 -11.46
N LEU A 65 0.76 -0.26 -11.81
CA LEU A 65 0.65 0.95 -11.01
C LEU A 65 -0.44 0.77 -9.95
N LEU A 66 -0.03 0.78 -8.69
CA LEU A 66 -0.93 0.74 -7.55
C LEU A 66 -1.36 2.17 -7.23
N THR A 67 -2.62 2.51 -7.55
CA THR A 67 -3.23 3.79 -7.14
C THR A 67 -4.26 3.55 -6.03
N ARG A 68 -4.65 4.62 -5.34
CA ARG A 68 -5.59 4.53 -4.21
C ARG A 68 -6.99 4.13 -4.72
N GLY A 69 -7.26 2.83 -4.75
CA GLY A 69 -8.54 2.23 -5.12
C GLY A 69 -8.53 1.39 -6.40
N ALA A 70 -7.43 1.31 -7.13
CA ALA A 70 -7.34 0.50 -8.35
C ALA A 70 -5.91 0.05 -8.66
N VAL A 71 -5.80 -1.15 -9.22
CA VAL A 71 -4.59 -1.63 -9.88
C VAL A 71 -4.73 -1.34 -11.36
N THR A 72 -3.89 -0.46 -11.90
CA THR A 72 -3.90 -0.13 -13.32
C THR A 72 -2.70 -0.78 -13.99
N PRO A 73 -2.91 -1.67 -14.98
CA PRO A 73 -1.82 -2.15 -15.82
C PRO A 73 -1.33 -1.04 -16.73
N VAL A 74 -0.01 -0.82 -16.77
CA VAL A 74 0.61 0.11 -17.72
C VAL A 74 1.64 -0.65 -18.56
N SER A 75 1.63 -0.40 -19.87
CA SER A 75 2.69 -0.84 -20.77
C SER A 75 3.82 0.19 -20.69
N ALA A 76 5.04 -0.26 -20.40
CA ALA A 76 6.21 0.62 -20.36
C ALA A 76 6.72 0.84 -21.79
N GLU A 77 5.95 1.53 -22.63
CA GLU A 77 6.56 2.11 -23.83
C GLU A 77 7.54 3.22 -23.39
N PRO A 78 8.75 3.28 -23.97
CA PRO A 78 9.73 4.31 -23.63
C PRO A 78 9.20 5.67 -24.09
N PHE A 79 8.52 6.40 -23.19
CA PHE A 79 8.21 7.80 -23.45
C PHE A 79 9.44 8.63 -23.09
N THR A 80 10.01 9.29 -24.11
CA THR A 80 10.97 10.36 -23.91
C THR A 80 10.26 11.50 -23.19
N LEU A 81 10.59 11.72 -21.93
CA LEU A 81 10.14 12.89 -21.17
C LEU A 81 10.83 14.13 -21.75
N ALA A 82 10.19 14.78 -22.73
CA ALA A 82 10.55 16.12 -23.15
C ALA A 82 10.16 17.08 -22.01
N LEU A 83 11.10 17.34 -21.11
CA LEU A 83 11.03 18.45 -20.18
C LEU A 83 11.18 19.75 -20.99
N GLU A 84 10.07 20.33 -21.44
CA GLU A 84 10.04 21.75 -21.78
C GLU A 84 10.12 22.53 -20.47
N VAL A 85 11.35 22.94 -20.12
CA VAL A 85 11.60 23.93 -19.08
C VAL A 85 11.24 25.27 -19.68
N ASP A 86 10.02 25.73 -19.40
CA ASP A 86 9.61 27.10 -19.71
C ASP A 86 10.49 28.05 -18.89
N ARG A 87 11.28 28.86 -19.59
CA ARG A 87 12.07 29.94 -18.99
C ARG A 87 11.44 31.25 -19.42
N ASP A 88 10.77 31.90 -18.49
CA ASP A 88 10.59 33.35 -18.44
C ASP A 88 10.70 33.84 -16.99
#